data_AF-A0A534JGE0-F1
#
_entry.id   AF-A0A534JGE0-F1
#
_cell.length_a   1.000
_cell.length_b   1.000
_cell.length_c   1.000
_cell.angle_alpha   90.00
_cell.angle_beta   90.00
_cell.angle_gamma   90.00
#
_symmetry.space_group_name_H-M   'P 1'
#
loop_
_entity.id
_entity.type
_entity.pdbx_description
1 polymer ?
#
loop_
_entity_poly.entity_id
_entity_poly.type
_entity_poly.pdbx_seq_one_letter_code
_entity_poly.pdbx_strand_id
1 'polypeptide(L)'
;MPFMDGFTLESLPKKWHEEGVAWRERYFPEMPEVLDGPNWGRFYPEVPLPQVTTVFAKPDAFVGFASKVVGSTPATSDLSNRVWKAADLDDNRFNTALKIIRAQASTELGSIQQHRMVYEKLDSGSLTGLDREIVEGIHRTQPGGHTLESISFSKKRVCVEELRHHYQMAGVLTLDGGWDEPRWGRHWATEILEELFAMKPGEHVLDAFNIEFKSLLDTSTFLALIDRVGKYQLEMQHHFLYGPMALSMPYMRWLEESYHLAAGEKLLKAIAVAGALDGGNFGLEEVQRSLNMWSPRGLEMFGSELGGAAVKGLFKTLGNDEAQRIYLDEVAGKVRDINLAVVGAKLKAPREEAKQALARLEAGERVDGMGPQDLLRLPHRRFFRIRGLAEYGDYMLPGSGFSGVGFVYLPYDVNGNLLTEGGKPVDRERYIEYLHTVLPKDYMNSRHFRFVKEEFLFNPKWGDPVPAKKW
;
A
#
# COMPACT_ATOMS: atom_id res chain seq x y z
N MET A 1 11.30 15.12 -23.66
CA MET A 1 12.01 15.09 -22.36
C MET A 1 13.12 14.06 -22.47
N PRO A 2 14.40 14.44 -22.31
CA PRO A 2 15.54 13.51 -22.42
C PRO A 2 15.41 12.26 -21.53
N PHE A 3 14.63 12.34 -20.45
CA PHE A 3 14.30 11.20 -19.59
C PHE A 3 13.53 10.07 -20.32
N MET A 4 12.55 10.42 -21.16
CA MET A 4 11.71 9.44 -21.88
C MET A 4 12.48 8.68 -22.97
N ASP A 5 13.63 9.20 -23.41
CA ASP A 5 14.44 8.56 -24.45
C ASP A 5 15.01 7.20 -23.99
N GLY A 6 15.11 7.00 -22.67
CA GLY A 6 15.51 5.73 -22.06
C GLY A 6 14.40 4.68 -21.95
N PHE A 7 13.19 4.96 -22.47
CA PHE A 7 12.04 4.06 -22.38
C PHE A 7 11.45 3.73 -23.76
N THR A 8 10.77 2.60 -23.83
CA THR A 8 9.95 2.15 -24.96
C THR A 8 8.50 2.13 -24.50
N LEU A 9 7.60 2.66 -25.33
CA LEU A 9 6.17 2.62 -25.10
C LEU A 9 5.55 1.56 -26.00
N GLU A 10 4.77 0.64 -25.42
CA GLU A 10 4.08 -0.40 -26.19
C GLU A 10 2.58 -0.40 -25.87
N SER A 11 1.76 -0.54 -26.91
CA SER A 11 0.32 -0.65 -26.76
C SER A 11 -0.06 -2.08 -26.36
N LEU A 12 -1.03 -2.23 -25.47
CA LEU A 12 -1.63 -3.53 -25.20
C LEU A 12 -2.26 -4.12 -26.48
N PRO A 13 -2.34 -5.46 -26.60
CA PRO A 13 -3.16 -6.10 -27.60
C PRO A 13 -4.59 -5.57 -27.56
N LYS A 14 -5.22 -5.43 -28.74
CA LYS A 14 -6.53 -4.78 -28.92
C LYS A 14 -7.59 -5.25 -27.90
N LYS A 15 -7.74 -6.57 -27.71
CA LYS A 15 -8.66 -7.16 -26.73
C LYS A 15 -8.50 -6.53 -25.35
N TRP A 16 -7.28 -6.56 -24.81
CA TRP A 16 -7.00 -6.11 -23.45
C TRP A 16 -7.05 -4.61 -23.29
N HIS A 17 -6.74 -3.85 -24.36
CA HIS A 17 -7.00 -2.42 -24.38
C HIS A 17 -8.51 -2.11 -24.27
N GLU A 18 -9.35 -2.79 -25.06
CA GLU A 18 -10.81 -2.61 -25.04
C GLU A 18 -11.42 -3.03 -23.70
N GLU A 19 -10.95 -4.12 -23.10
CA GLU A 19 -11.38 -4.54 -21.75
C GLU A 19 -10.95 -3.56 -20.66
N GLY A 20 -9.71 -3.03 -20.73
CA GLY A 20 -9.24 -1.99 -19.83
C GLY A 20 -10.06 -0.70 -19.93
N VAL A 21 -10.46 -0.31 -21.14
CA VAL A 21 -11.36 0.83 -21.38
C VAL A 21 -12.74 0.58 -20.78
N ALA A 22 -13.32 -0.60 -21.01
CA ALA A 22 -14.63 -0.96 -20.46
C ALA A 22 -14.61 -1.02 -18.92
N TRP A 23 -13.53 -1.58 -18.34
CA TRP A 23 -13.34 -1.60 -16.89
C TRP A 23 -13.22 -0.17 -16.33
N ARG A 24 -12.42 0.69 -16.97
CA ARG A 24 -12.28 2.10 -16.60
C ARG A 24 -13.62 2.84 -16.70
N GLU A 25 -14.42 2.64 -17.73
CA GLU A 25 -15.74 3.29 -17.83
C GLU A 25 -16.67 2.91 -16.67
N ARG A 26 -16.55 1.68 -16.18
CA ARG A 26 -17.29 1.22 -15.01
C ARG A 26 -16.74 1.79 -13.71
N TYR A 27 -15.42 1.75 -13.52
CA TYR A 27 -14.78 1.98 -12.22
C TYR A 27 -14.07 3.33 -12.07
N PHE A 28 -13.79 4.05 -13.14
CA PHE A 28 -13.18 5.39 -13.12
C PHE A 28 -13.60 6.24 -14.34
N PRO A 29 -14.90 6.59 -14.47
CA PRO A 29 -15.40 7.36 -15.61
C PRO A 29 -14.87 8.80 -15.67
N GLU A 30 -14.32 9.33 -14.58
CA GLU A 30 -13.78 10.70 -14.49
C GLU A 30 -12.38 10.85 -15.10
N MET A 31 -11.74 9.76 -15.55
CA MET A 31 -10.40 9.79 -16.16
C MET A 31 -10.24 10.87 -17.26
N PRO A 32 -11.21 11.09 -18.18
CA PRO A 32 -11.10 12.14 -19.20
C PRO A 32 -10.95 13.54 -18.63
N GLU A 33 -11.49 13.83 -17.43
CA GLU A 33 -11.33 15.13 -16.77
C GLU A 33 -9.89 15.39 -16.34
N VAL A 34 -9.19 14.33 -15.91
CA VAL A 34 -7.79 14.39 -15.48
C VAL A 34 -6.86 14.51 -16.68
N LEU A 35 -7.18 13.83 -17.78
CA LEU A 35 -6.40 13.84 -19.01
C LEU A 35 -6.68 15.06 -19.91
N ASP A 36 -7.62 15.93 -19.53
CA ASP A 36 -7.82 17.22 -20.17
C ASP A 36 -6.65 18.16 -19.85
N GLY A 37 -5.96 18.64 -20.88
CA GLY A 37 -4.75 19.45 -20.75
C GLY A 37 -4.94 20.74 -19.94
N PRO A 38 -5.99 21.55 -20.19
CA PRO A 38 -6.34 22.70 -19.37
C PRO A 38 -6.57 22.35 -17.89
N ASN A 39 -7.36 21.31 -17.60
CA ASN A 39 -7.60 20.87 -16.22
C ASN A 39 -6.32 20.40 -15.54
N TRP A 40 -5.52 19.57 -16.21
CA TRP A 40 -4.24 19.10 -15.72
C TRP A 40 -3.28 20.25 -15.43
N GLY A 41 -3.12 21.18 -16.38
CA GLY A 41 -2.22 22.33 -16.26
C GLY A 41 -2.58 23.27 -15.10
N ARG A 42 -3.84 23.29 -14.66
CA ARG A 42 -4.26 24.05 -13.47
C ARG A 42 -3.65 23.51 -12.18
N PHE A 43 -3.48 22.18 -12.06
CA PHE A 43 -2.95 21.54 -10.84
C PHE A 43 -1.48 21.16 -10.97
N TYR A 44 -1.02 20.83 -12.18
CA TYR A 44 0.31 20.33 -12.47
C TYR A 44 0.91 21.00 -13.72
N PRO A 45 1.12 22.34 -13.73
CA PRO A 45 1.53 23.10 -14.92
C PRO A 45 2.88 22.67 -15.50
N GLU A 46 3.77 22.13 -14.67
CA GLU A 46 5.13 21.72 -15.05
C GLU A 46 5.27 20.20 -15.24
N VAL A 47 4.19 19.45 -15.03
CA VAL A 47 4.19 17.99 -15.18
C VAL A 47 3.50 17.63 -16.49
N PRO A 48 4.08 16.75 -17.33
CA PRO A 48 3.40 16.25 -18.52
C PRO A 48 2.10 15.53 -18.16
N LEU A 49 1.15 15.54 -19.09
CA LEU A 49 -0.02 14.68 -19.02
C LEU A 49 0.42 13.20 -18.92
N PRO A 50 -0.17 12.41 -18.00
CA PRO A 50 0.10 11.00 -17.90
C PRO A 50 -0.43 10.27 -19.16
N GLN A 51 0.27 9.19 -19.54
CA GLN A 51 -0.09 8.36 -20.68
C GLN A 51 -0.45 6.96 -20.19
N VAL A 52 -1.68 6.52 -20.44
CA VAL A 52 -2.15 5.18 -20.07
C VAL A 52 -1.67 4.17 -21.11
N THR A 53 -0.41 3.75 -20.97
CA THR A 53 0.27 2.79 -21.85
C THR A 53 1.34 2.01 -21.08
N THR A 54 1.87 0.94 -21.68
CA THR A 54 3.01 0.23 -21.11
C THR A 54 4.29 1.02 -21.38
N VAL A 55 5.18 1.04 -20.39
CA VAL A 55 6.46 1.77 -20.42
C VAL A 55 7.56 0.85 -19.89
N PHE A 56 8.45 0.43 -20.78
CA PHE A 56 9.60 -0.42 -20.44
C PHE A 56 10.89 0.40 -20.51
N ALA A 57 11.74 0.30 -19.51
CA ALA A 57 13.10 0.82 -19.62
C ALA A 57 13.83 0.07 -20.74
N LYS A 58 14.56 0.79 -21.59
CA LYS A 58 15.46 0.15 -22.55
C LYS A 58 16.59 -0.56 -21.78
N PRO A 59 17.08 -1.73 -22.23
CA PRO A 59 18.10 -2.49 -21.51
C PRO A 59 19.38 -1.69 -21.19
N ASP A 60 19.81 -0.81 -22.10
CA ASP A 60 20.97 0.07 -21.94
C ASP A 60 20.74 1.20 -20.93
N ALA A 61 19.50 1.69 -20.81
CA ALA A 61 19.11 2.70 -19.85
C ALA A 61 18.73 2.13 -18.47
N PHE A 62 18.29 0.87 -18.41
CA PHE A 62 17.81 0.21 -17.18
C PHE A 62 18.81 0.32 -16.04
N VAL A 63 20.08 0.00 -16.28
CA VAL A 63 21.13 0.02 -15.25
C VAL A 63 21.23 1.40 -14.60
N GLY A 64 21.16 2.46 -15.40
CA GLY A 64 21.21 3.83 -14.91
C GLY A 64 19.99 4.21 -14.06
N PHE A 65 18.80 3.77 -14.44
CA PHE A 65 17.59 4.01 -13.65
C PHE A 65 17.56 3.17 -12.38
N ALA A 66 17.76 1.86 -12.50
CA ALA A 66 17.77 0.92 -11.39
C ALA A 66 18.82 1.32 -10.35
N SER A 67 20.04 1.66 -10.75
CA SER A 67 21.09 2.08 -9.81
C SER A 67 20.76 3.35 -9.03
N LYS A 68 19.99 4.27 -9.62
CA LYS A 68 19.55 5.51 -8.94
C LYS A 68 18.42 5.25 -7.95
N VAL A 69 17.56 4.28 -8.26
CA VAL A 69 16.37 3.99 -7.46
C VAL A 69 16.66 2.99 -6.34
N VAL A 70 17.43 1.94 -6.61
CA VAL A 70 17.67 0.81 -5.69
C VAL A 70 19.15 0.54 -5.39
N GLY A 71 20.05 1.39 -5.89
CA GLY A 71 21.49 1.18 -5.76
C GLY A 71 22.05 0.19 -6.79
N SER A 72 23.37 0.23 -6.95
CA SER A 72 24.09 -0.68 -7.86
C SER A 72 24.34 -2.01 -7.17
N THR A 73 23.73 -3.07 -7.68
CA THR A 73 23.93 -4.47 -7.28
C THR A 73 24.21 -5.28 -8.54
N PRO A 74 24.84 -6.46 -8.46
CA PRO A 74 25.12 -7.28 -9.65
C PRO A 74 23.88 -7.51 -10.54
N ALA A 75 22.69 -7.63 -9.95
CA ALA A 75 21.46 -7.85 -10.70
C ALA A 75 20.79 -6.58 -11.21
N THR A 76 21.11 -5.40 -10.69
CA THR A 76 20.62 -4.11 -11.20
C THR A 76 21.61 -3.48 -12.17
N SER A 77 22.87 -3.93 -12.15
CA SER A 77 23.93 -3.53 -13.07
C SER A 77 24.11 -4.47 -14.27
N ASP A 78 23.53 -5.67 -14.23
CA ASP A 78 23.67 -6.66 -15.29
C ASP A 78 22.34 -7.41 -15.54
N LEU A 79 21.90 -7.36 -16.81
CA LEU A 79 20.70 -8.04 -17.30
C LEU A 79 21.02 -9.39 -17.95
N SER A 80 22.28 -9.82 -18.03
CA SER A 80 22.73 -11.04 -18.72
C SER A 80 22.08 -12.32 -18.18
N ASN A 81 21.76 -12.34 -16.89
CA ASN A 81 21.14 -13.48 -16.20
C ASN A 81 19.60 -13.48 -16.25
N ARG A 82 18.99 -12.60 -17.06
CA ARG A 82 17.54 -12.52 -17.20
C ARG A 82 16.99 -13.51 -18.21
N VAL A 83 15.77 -13.97 -17.95
CA VAL A 83 14.97 -14.75 -18.88
C VAL A 83 14.05 -13.81 -19.64
N TRP A 84 14.08 -13.84 -20.97
CA TRP A 84 13.39 -12.86 -21.82
C TRP A 84 12.06 -13.34 -22.37
N LYS A 85 11.80 -14.65 -22.31
CA LYS A 85 10.52 -15.26 -22.71
C LYS A 85 9.97 -16.11 -21.58
N ALA A 86 8.68 -16.00 -21.31
CA ALA A 86 8.00 -16.80 -20.32
C ALA A 86 8.10 -18.30 -20.63
N ALA A 87 8.11 -18.65 -21.92
CA ALA A 87 8.32 -20.02 -22.41
C ALA A 87 9.67 -20.64 -21.97
N ASP A 88 10.67 -19.83 -21.63
CA ASP A 88 11.99 -20.31 -21.19
C ASP A 88 12.09 -20.47 -19.67
N LEU A 89 11.04 -20.11 -18.91
CA LEU A 89 10.97 -20.38 -17.48
C LEU A 89 10.64 -21.85 -17.23
N ASP A 90 11.36 -22.48 -16.30
CA ASP A 90 10.94 -23.77 -15.75
C ASP A 90 9.62 -23.62 -14.97
N ASP A 91 8.92 -24.73 -14.79
CA ASP A 91 7.55 -24.74 -14.25
C ASP A 91 7.41 -24.09 -12.86
N ASN A 92 8.41 -24.24 -11.99
CA ASN A 92 8.37 -23.63 -10.66
C ASN A 92 8.55 -22.11 -10.75
N ARG A 93 9.49 -21.66 -11.59
CA ARG A 93 9.76 -20.23 -11.79
C ARG A 93 8.63 -19.54 -12.56
N PHE A 94 8.05 -20.21 -13.55
CA PHE A 94 6.87 -19.75 -14.28
C PHE A 94 5.70 -19.49 -13.32
N ASN A 95 5.31 -20.49 -12.53
CA ASN A 95 4.22 -20.36 -11.57
C ASN A 95 4.48 -19.29 -10.50
N THR A 96 5.72 -19.16 -10.05
CA THR A 96 6.11 -18.13 -9.06
C THR A 96 6.00 -16.74 -9.66
N ALA A 97 6.55 -16.54 -10.85
CA ALA A 97 6.50 -15.26 -11.55
C ALA A 97 5.05 -14.85 -11.82
N LEU A 98 4.23 -15.78 -12.31
CA LEU A 98 2.81 -15.57 -12.59
C LEU A 98 2.04 -15.11 -11.36
N LYS A 99 2.26 -15.75 -10.20
CA LYS A 99 1.63 -15.36 -8.93
C LYS A 99 2.01 -13.95 -8.49
N ILE A 100 3.27 -13.57 -8.68
CA ILE A 100 3.75 -12.23 -8.31
C ILE A 100 3.16 -11.17 -9.24
N ILE A 101 3.20 -11.41 -10.56
CA ILE A 101 2.63 -10.47 -11.55
C ILE A 101 1.13 -10.30 -11.34
N ARG A 102 0.39 -11.41 -11.08
CA ARG A 102 -1.05 -11.36 -10.75
C ARG A 102 -1.32 -10.57 -9.48
N ALA A 103 -0.51 -10.76 -8.44
CA ALA A 103 -0.68 -10.03 -7.19
C ALA A 103 -0.47 -8.52 -7.40
N GLN A 104 0.57 -8.11 -8.13
CA GLN A 104 0.81 -6.72 -8.49
C GLN A 104 -0.33 -6.16 -9.35
N ALA A 105 -0.75 -6.86 -10.40
CA ALA A 105 -1.85 -6.40 -11.26
C ALA A 105 -3.18 -6.22 -10.51
N SER A 106 -3.41 -7.04 -9.48
CA SER A 106 -4.60 -6.94 -8.63
C SER A 106 -4.58 -5.74 -7.70
N THR A 107 -3.40 -5.26 -7.26
CA THR A 107 -3.33 -4.10 -6.36
C THR A 107 -3.77 -2.84 -7.07
N GLU A 108 -3.38 -2.69 -8.34
CA GLU A 108 -3.59 -1.42 -9.05
C GLU A 108 -5.07 -1.20 -9.41
N LEU A 109 -5.79 -2.27 -9.78
CA LEU A 109 -7.25 -2.18 -9.94
C LEU A 109 -7.98 -2.01 -8.60
N GLY A 110 -7.48 -2.65 -7.55
CA GLY A 110 -8.04 -2.55 -6.21
C GLY A 110 -7.94 -1.15 -5.62
N SER A 111 -6.80 -0.47 -5.79
CA SER A 111 -6.61 0.88 -5.26
C SER A 111 -7.56 1.88 -5.93
N ILE A 112 -7.76 1.79 -7.25
CA ILE A 112 -8.75 2.63 -7.97
C ILE A 112 -10.15 2.45 -7.38
N GLN A 113 -10.57 1.20 -7.16
CA GLN A 113 -11.88 0.90 -6.59
C GLN A 113 -12.03 1.47 -5.17
N GLN A 114 -10.97 1.48 -4.36
CA GLN A 114 -10.96 2.05 -3.01
C GLN A 114 -10.96 3.58 -3.03
N HIS A 115 -10.07 4.21 -3.81
CA HIS A 115 -9.96 5.68 -3.91
C HIS A 115 -11.25 6.33 -4.42
N ARG A 116 -11.96 5.64 -5.33
CA ARG A 116 -13.26 6.07 -5.82
C ARG A 116 -14.29 6.28 -4.73
N MET A 117 -14.31 5.41 -3.71
CA MET A 117 -15.23 5.53 -2.57
C MET A 117 -15.06 6.84 -1.79
N VAL A 118 -13.94 7.53 -1.97
CA VAL A 118 -13.64 8.82 -1.34
C VAL A 118 -13.87 9.97 -2.31
N TYR A 119 -13.28 9.95 -3.52
CA TYR A 119 -13.35 11.12 -4.39
C TYR A 119 -14.76 11.40 -4.93
N GLU A 120 -15.63 10.39 -5.10
CA GLU A 120 -17.04 10.61 -5.47
C GLU A 120 -17.77 11.48 -4.44
N LYS A 121 -17.45 11.29 -3.15
CA LYS A 121 -18.01 12.11 -2.07
C LYS A 121 -17.51 13.55 -2.17
N LEU A 122 -16.22 13.73 -2.46
CA LEU A 122 -15.62 15.05 -2.65
C LEU A 122 -16.27 15.81 -3.81
N ASP A 123 -16.48 15.14 -4.94
CA ASP A 123 -17.04 15.75 -6.15
C ASP A 123 -18.52 16.09 -6.01
N SER A 124 -19.28 15.32 -5.23
CA SER A 124 -20.69 15.60 -4.96
C SER A 124 -20.94 16.92 -4.21
N GLY A 125 -19.89 17.54 -3.65
CA GLY A 125 -19.97 18.72 -2.78
C GLY A 125 -20.73 18.49 -1.47
N SER A 126 -21.21 17.26 -1.22
CA SER A 126 -22.06 16.89 -0.10
C SER A 126 -21.25 16.20 0.99
N LEU A 127 -20.10 16.78 1.37
CA LEU A 127 -19.29 16.22 2.45
C LEU A 127 -20.05 16.24 3.77
N THR A 128 -20.04 15.10 4.44
CA THR A 128 -20.67 14.89 5.76
C THR A 128 -19.71 14.16 6.69
N GLY A 129 -19.99 14.20 7.99
CA GLY A 129 -19.20 13.49 8.99
C GLY A 129 -17.73 13.86 8.97
N LEU A 130 -16.87 12.86 9.12
CA LEU A 130 -15.42 13.04 9.28
C LEU A 130 -14.76 13.77 8.11
N ASP A 131 -15.17 13.51 6.86
CA ASP A 131 -14.55 14.14 5.69
C ASP A 131 -14.80 15.65 5.64
N ARG A 132 -16.00 16.08 6.03
CA ARG A 132 -16.33 17.51 6.14
C ARG A 132 -15.46 18.18 7.21
N GLU A 133 -15.40 17.58 8.39
CA GLU A 133 -14.61 18.09 9.52
C GLU A 133 -13.12 18.19 9.15
N ILE A 134 -12.59 17.17 8.46
CA ILE A 134 -11.22 17.18 7.93
C ILE A 134 -11.00 18.34 6.96
N VAL A 135 -11.84 18.49 5.94
CA VAL A 135 -11.65 19.52 4.90
C VAL A 135 -11.77 20.92 5.50
N GLU A 136 -12.79 21.16 6.33
CA GLU A 136 -12.96 22.45 6.99
C GLU A 136 -11.82 22.74 7.99
N GLY A 137 -11.36 21.74 8.73
CA GLY A 137 -10.22 21.87 9.64
C GLY A 137 -8.90 22.18 8.93
N ILE A 138 -8.65 21.54 7.78
CA ILE A 138 -7.52 21.88 6.92
C ILE A 138 -7.66 23.33 6.42
N HIS A 139 -8.85 23.74 5.98
CA HIS A 139 -9.06 25.11 5.51
C HIS A 139 -8.84 26.15 6.61
N ARG A 140 -9.30 25.90 7.85
CA ARG A 140 -9.08 26.79 8.99
C ARG A 140 -7.60 26.92 9.36
N THR A 141 -6.86 25.80 9.35
CA THR A 141 -5.46 25.77 9.78
C THR A 141 -4.47 26.11 8.67
N GLN A 142 -4.88 25.94 7.41
CA GLN A 142 -4.09 26.22 6.21
C GLN A 142 -4.98 26.81 5.10
N PRO A 143 -5.41 28.09 5.19
CA PRO A 143 -6.36 28.69 4.25
C PRO A 143 -5.93 28.69 2.77
N GLY A 144 -4.62 28.74 2.51
CA GLY A 144 -4.03 28.61 1.16
C GLY A 144 -3.46 27.22 0.84
N GLY A 145 -3.75 26.24 1.69
CA GLY A 145 -3.27 24.87 1.57
C GLY A 145 -4.10 24.03 0.60
N HIS A 146 -4.51 22.84 1.02
CA HIS A 146 -5.30 21.95 0.20
C HIS A 146 -6.74 22.44 0.05
N THR A 147 -7.18 22.68 -1.20
CA THR A 147 -8.60 22.87 -1.51
C THR A 147 -9.29 21.52 -1.75
N LEU A 148 -10.61 21.46 -1.55
CA LEU A 148 -11.40 20.27 -1.86
C LEU A 148 -11.17 19.77 -3.29
N GLU A 149 -11.14 20.70 -4.24
CA GLU A 149 -10.90 20.41 -5.65
C GLU A 149 -9.49 19.85 -5.88
N SER A 150 -8.46 20.43 -5.26
CA SER A 150 -7.08 19.90 -5.36
C SER A 150 -6.94 18.52 -4.73
N ILE A 151 -7.68 18.26 -3.65
CA ILE A 151 -7.75 16.97 -2.97
C ILE A 151 -8.37 15.96 -3.93
N SER A 152 -9.55 16.24 -4.50
CA SER A 152 -10.21 15.35 -5.45
C SER A 152 -9.33 15.08 -6.68
N PHE A 153 -8.80 16.13 -7.32
CA PHE A 153 -7.97 15.99 -8.52
C PHE A 153 -6.70 15.17 -8.27
N SER A 154 -6.06 15.33 -7.11
CA SER A 154 -4.93 14.50 -6.69
C SER A 154 -5.30 13.02 -6.56
N LYS A 155 -6.49 12.68 -6.05
CA LYS A 155 -6.98 11.29 -5.94
C LYS A 155 -7.26 10.68 -7.31
N LYS A 156 -7.89 11.45 -8.20
CA LYS A 156 -8.12 11.02 -9.57
C LYS A 156 -6.81 10.82 -10.34
N ARG A 157 -5.79 11.66 -10.10
CA ARG A 157 -4.43 11.45 -10.65
C ARG A 157 -3.85 10.11 -10.21
N VAL A 158 -3.89 9.77 -8.91
CA VAL A 158 -3.47 8.46 -8.42
C VAL A 158 -4.19 7.36 -9.19
N CYS A 159 -5.51 7.46 -9.38
CA CYS A 159 -6.27 6.46 -10.13
C CYS A 159 -5.83 6.32 -11.61
N VAL A 160 -5.37 7.40 -12.25
CA VAL A 160 -4.79 7.35 -13.61
C VAL A 160 -3.48 6.58 -13.61
N GLU A 161 -2.59 6.92 -12.67
CA GLU A 161 -1.26 6.31 -12.53
C GLU A 161 -1.39 4.81 -12.19
N GLU A 162 -2.32 4.44 -11.30
CA GLU A 162 -2.65 3.05 -10.97
C GLU A 162 -3.26 2.28 -12.15
N LEU A 163 -4.12 2.92 -12.95
CA LEU A 163 -4.62 2.27 -14.17
C LEU A 163 -3.47 2.02 -15.15
N ARG A 164 -2.48 2.93 -15.22
CA ARG A 164 -1.29 2.71 -16.03
C ARG A 164 -0.42 1.59 -15.45
N HIS A 165 -0.31 1.46 -14.13
CA HIS A 165 0.36 0.33 -13.49
C HIS A 165 -0.34 -1.00 -13.85
N HIS A 166 -1.68 -1.03 -13.89
CA HIS A 166 -2.41 -2.19 -14.39
C HIS A 166 -2.06 -2.48 -15.86
N TYR A 167 -2.08 -1.46 -16.73
CA TYR A 167 -1.66 -1.61 -18.14
C TYR A 167 -0.25 -2.18 -18.22
N GLN A 168 0.65 -1.74 -17.35
CA GLN A 168 2.01 -2.24 -17.29
C GLN A 168 2.06 -3.74 -17.01
N MET A 169 1.33 -4.23 -16.00
CA MET A 169 1.29 -5.65 -15.66
C MET A 169 0.56 -6.48 -16.72
N ALA A 170 -0.52 -5.95 -17.30
CA ALA A 170 -1.20 -6.57 -18.44
C ALA A 170 -0.23 -6.69 -19.64
N GLY A 171 0.61 -5.68 -19.87
CA GLY A 171 1.64 -5.71 -20.91
C GLY A 171 2.68 -6.79 -20.67
N VAL A 172 3.19 -6.88 -19.43
CA VAL A 172 4.14 -7.93 -19.01
C VAL A 172 3.59 -9.34 -19.27
N LEU A 173 2.27 -9.55 -19.14
CA LEU A 173 1.62 -10.84 -19.39
C LEU A 173 1.28 -11.08 -20.87
N THR A 174 0.90 -10.05 -21.62
CA THR A 174 0.22 -10.24 -22.92
C THR A 174 1.04 -9.87 -24.14
N LEU A 175 2.13 -9.12 -23.97
CA LEU A 175 3.07 -8.83 -25.06
C LEU A 175 4.02 -10.01 -25.31
N ASP A 176 4.18 -10.89 -24.32
CA ASP A 176 4.87 -12.17 -24.45
C ASP A 176 3.86 -13.32 -24.54
N GLY A 177 3.67 -13.86 -25.75
CA GLY A 177 2.77 -15.00 -25.98
C GLY A 177 3.15 -16.28 -25.23
N GLY A 178 4.38 -16.37 -24.69
CA GLY A 178 4.84 -17.51 -23.89
C GLY A 178 4.04 -17.75 -22.61
N TRP A 179 3.31 -16.75 -22.11
CA TRP A 179 2.40 -16.92 -20.97
C TRP A 179 1.13 -17.69 -21.33
N ASP A 180 0.70 -17.62 -22.58
CA ASP A 180 -0.49 -18.32 -23.10
C ASP A 180 -0.15 -19.56 -23.96
N GLU A 181 1.15 -19.85 -24.15
CA GLU A 181 1.57 -21.16 -24.64
C GLU A 181 0.97 -22.25 -23.74
N PRO A 182 0.26 -23.26 -24.31
CA PRO A 182 -0.47 -24.23 -23.51
C PRO A 182 0.42 -25.00 -22.53
N ARG A 183 0.50 -24.53 -21.29
CA ARG A 183 1.10 -25.23 -20.14
C ARG A 183 -0.01 -25.73 -19.25
N TRP A 184 -0.05 -27.06 -19.07
CA TRP A 184 -1.11 -27.74 -18.34
C TRP A 184 -2.53 -27.46 -18.88
N GLY A 185 -2.64 -27.19 -20.19
CA GLY A 185 -3.91 -26.95 -20.86
C GLY A 185 -4.58 -25.61 -20.54
N ARG A 186 -3.84 -24.64 -20.02
CA ARG A 186 -4.35 -23.31 -19.64
C ARG A 186 -3.77 -22.19 -20.49
N HIS A 187 -4.53 -21.10 -20.57
CA HIS A 187 -4.11 -19.83 -21.17
C HIS A 187 -3.93 -18.82 -20.03
N TRP A 188 -2.76 -18.86 -19.39
CA TRP A 188 -2.55 -18.22 -18.09
C TRP A 188 -2.68 -16.71 -18.12
N ALA A 189 -2.13 -16.01 -19.12
CA ALA A 189 -2.27 -14.56 -19.21
C ALA A 189 -3.73 -14.18 -19.46
N THR A 190 -4.40 -14.90 -20.35
CA THR A 190 -5.81 -14.68 -20.68
C THR A 190 -6.72 -14.90 -19.46
N GLU A 191 -6.61 -16.04 -18.79
CA GLU A 191 -7.44 -16.37 -17.64
C GLU A 191 -7.20 -15.41 -16.46
N ILE A 192 -5.96 -14.96 -16.25
CA ILE A 192 -5.64 -14.00 -15.19
C ILE A 192 -6.22 -12.62 -15.48
N LEU A 193 -6.13 -12.11 -16.71
CA LEU A 193 -6.70 -10.80 -17.01
C LEU A 193 -8.23 -10.82 -16.95
N GLU A 194 -8.87 -11.88 -17.45
CA GLU A 194 -10.32 -12.06 -17.31
C GLU A 194 -10.74 -12.10 -15.83
N GLU A 195 -9.98 -12.80 -14.99
CA GLU A 195 -10.19 -12.80 -13.54
C GLU A 195 -10.04 -11.39 -12.94
N LEU A 196 -8.94 -10.69 -13.24
CA LEU A 196 -8.62 -9.36 -12.70
C LEU A 196 -9.69 -8.32 -13.07
N PHE A 197 -10.17 -8.32 -14.31
CA PHE A 197 -11.25 -7.41 -14.74
C PHE A 197 -12.60 -7.77 -14.11
N ALA A 198 -12.81 -9.03 -13.71
CA ALA A 198 -14.03 -9.47 -13.05
C ALA A 198 -14.05 -9.17 -11.53
N MET A 199 -12.89 -8.96 -10.90
CA MET A 199 -12.78 -8.70 -9.46
C MET A 199 -13.56 -7.46 -9.01
N LYS A 200 -14.35 -7.64 -7.96
CA LYS A 200 -15.10 -6.58 -7.29
C LYS A 200 -14.41 -6.17 -5.98
N PRO A 201 -14.80 -5.00 -5.40
CA PRO A 201 -14.28 -4.61 -4.11
C PRO A 201 -14.53 -5.72 -3.09
N GLY A 202 -13.48 -6.24 -2.45
CA GLY A 202 -13.56 -7.37 -1.51
C GLY A 202 -13.08 -8.72 -2.06
N GLU A 203 -12.77 -8.80 -3.36
CA GLU A 203 -12.32 -10.03 -4.04
C GLU A 203 -10.85 -9.98 -4.49
N HIS A 204 -10.11 -8.91 -4.15
CA HIS A 204 -8.71 -8.74 -4.54
C HIS A 204 -7.77 -9.68 -3.79
N VAL A 205 -6.60 -9.90 -4.39
CA VAL A 205 -5.61 -10.90 -3.94
C VAL A 205 -5.06 -10.60 -2.54
N LEU A 206 -4.90 -9.32 -2.21
CA LEU A 206 -4.33 -8.88 -0.94
C LEU A 206 -5.39 -8.19 -0.07
N ASP A 207 -5.47 -8.60 1.20
CA ASP A 207 -6.52 -8.19 2.13
C ASP A 207 -6.62 -6.66 2.32
N ALA A 208 -5.48 -5.94 2.24
CA ALA A 208 -5.44 -4.48 2.32
C ALA A 208 -6.30 -3.78 1.25
N PHE A 209 -6.42 -4.37 0.06
CA PHE A 209 -7.20 -3.85 -1.07
C PHE A 209 -8.69 -4.24 -1.00
N ASN A 210 -9.06 -5.05 0.01
CA ASN A 210 -10.43 -5.46 0.29
C ASN A 210 -11.10 -4.62 1.40
N ILE A 211 -10.33 -3.73 2.04
CA ILE A 211 -10.82 -2.78 3.04
C ILE A 211 -11.42 -1.56 2.33
N GLU A 212 -12.70 -1.29 2.55
CA GLU A 212 -13.36 -0.12 1.97
C GLU A 212 -12.81 1.19 2.58
N PHE A 213 -12.51 2.18 1.75
CA PHE A 213 -12.21 3.51 2.26
C PHE A 213 -13.49 4.21 2.70
N LYS A 214 -13.50 4.70 3.94
CA LYS A 214 -14.64 5.42 4.52
C LYS A 214 -14.41 6.92 4.55
N SER A 215 -13.15 7.35 4.50
CA SER A 215 -12.76 8.75 4.68
C SER A 215 -11.50 9.18 3.92
N LEU A 216 -11.27 10.49 3.88
CA LEU A 216 -10.02 11.15 3.50
C LEU A 216 -8.82 10.67 4.34
N LEU A 217 -9.09 10.27 5.59
CA LEU A 217 -8.07 9.73 6.47
C LEU A 217 -7.61 8.34 6.01
N ASP A 218 -8.51 7.50 5.50
CA ASP A 218 -8.15 6.20 4.94
C ASP A 218 -7.25 6.35 3.72
N THR A 219 -7.66 7.17 2.73
CA THR A 219 -6.85 7.37 1.52
C THR A 219 -5.49 7.99 1.85
N SER A 220 -5.40 8.94 2.76
CA SER A 220 -4.11 9.56 3.12
C SER A 220 -3.19 8.60 3.88
N THR A 221 -3.75 7.79 4.78
CA THR A 221 -3.00 6.76 5.51
C THR A 221 -2.57 5.64 4.57
N PHE A 222 -3.44 5.22 3.65
CA PHE A 222 -3.16 4.21 2.64
C PHE A 222 -2.00 4.63 1.74
N LEU A 223 -2.06 5.81 1.13
CA LEU A 223 -0.96 6.32 0.30
C LEU A 223 0.34 6.49 1.12
N ALA A 224 0.24 6.85 2.40
CA ALA A 224 1.42 7.02 3.24
C ALA A 224 2.07 5.70 3.67
N LEU A 225 1.28 4.64 3.90
CA LEU A 225 1.74 3.37 4.47
C LEU A 225 1.67 2.18 3.51
N ILE A 226 0.59 2.04 2.75
CA ILE A 226 0.29 0.88 1.90
C ILE A 226 0.96 1.01 0.52
N ASP A 227 0.83 2.14 -0.18
CA ASP A 227 1.63 2.40 -1.40
C ASP A 227 3.12 2.37 -1.08
N ARG A 228 3.51 2.71 0.15
CA ARG A 228 4.91 2.54 0.57
C ARG A 228 5.34 1.09 0.53
N VAL A 229 4.45 0.12 0.76
CA VAL A 229 4.77 -1.29 0.50
C VAL A 229 4.95 -1.52 -1.00
N GLY A 230 4.10 -0.94 -1.86
CA GLY A 230 4.25 -0.92 -3.31
C GLY A 230 5.63 -0.45 -3.75
N LYS A 231 6.09 0.69 -3.24
CA LYS A 231 7.48 1.18 -3.37
C LYS A 231 8.53 0.09 -3.08
N TYR A 232 8.45 -0.60 -1.94
CA TYR A 232 9.40 -1.68 -1.62
C TYR A 232 9.30 -2.85 -2.60
N GLN A 233 8.09 -3.26 -3.00
CA GLN A 233 7.90 -4.34 -3.97
C GLN A 233 8.52 -3.98 -5.31
N LEU A 234 8.23 -2.79 -5.84
CA LEU A 234 8.80 -2.30 -7.09
C LEU A 234 10.32 -2.20 -7.01
N GLU A 235 10.88 -1.67 -5.92
CA GLU A 235 12.33 -1.61 -5.70
C GLU A 235 12.95 -3.01 -5.73
N MET A 236 12.44 -3.93 -4.93
CA MET A 236 12.95 -5.29 -4.88
C MET A 236 12.82 -6.03 -6.22
N GLN A 237 11.77 -5.77 -7.00
CA GLN A 237 11.47 -6.42 -8.26
C GLN A 237 12.27 -5.87 -9.46
N HIS A 238 13.14 -4.86 -9.27
CA HIS A 238 14.19 -4.58 -10.28
C HIS A 238 15.12 -5.81 -10.47
N HIS A 239 15.17 -6.69 -9.48
CA HIS A 239 15.92 -7.95 -9.50
C HIS A 239 15.23 -9.06 -10.29
N PHE A 240 13.98 -8.88 -10.72
CA PHE A 240 13.12 -9.97 -11.17
C PHE A 240 13.75 -10.76 -12.34
N LEU A 241 13.79 -12.09 -12.22
CA LEU A 241 14.42 -12.99 -13.18
C LEU A 241 13.87 -12.83 -14.61
N TYR A 242 12.55 -12.67 -14.74
CA TYR A 242 11.91 -12.39 -16.01
C TYR A 242 12.17 -10.93 -16.41
N GLY A 243 12.97 -10.73 -17.45
CA GLY A 243 13.48 -9.45 -17.91
C GLY A 243 12.40 -8.39 -18.13
N PRO A 244 11.30 -8.68 -18.87
CA PRO A 244 10.22 -7.72 -19.09
C PRO A 244 9.59 -7.19 -17.79
N MET A 245 9.46 -8.04 -16.76
CA MET A 245 9.00 -7.59 -15.44
C MET A 245 10.01 -6.61 -14.82
N ALA A 246 11.30 -6.94 -14.80
CA ALA A 246 12.32 -6.04 -14.26
C ALA A 246 12.36 -4.69 -15.00
N LEU A 247 12.26 -4.68 -16.33
CA LEU A 247 12.25 -3.47 -17.16
C LEU A 247 11.02 -2.59 -16.95
N SER A 248 9.93 -3.14 -16.42
CA SER A 248 8.69 -2.40 -16.16
C SER A 248 8.71 -1.59 -14.85
N MET A 249 9.60 -1.93 -13.91
CA MET A 249 9.66 -1.32 -12.58
C MET A 249 10.13 0.16 -12.54
N PRO A 250 11.16 0.59 -13.31
CA PRO A 250 11.79 1.88 -13.07
C PRO A 250 10.88 3.09 -13.26
N TYR A 251 9.99 3.06 -14.26
CA TYR A 251 9.08 4.17 -14.54
C TYR A 251 8.03 4.31 -13.43
N MET A 252 7.34 3.19 -13.09
CA MET A 252 6.39 3.10 -11.98
C MET A 252 7.01 3.62 -10.70
N ARG A 253 8.16 3.05 -10.33
CA ARG A 253 8.79 3.36 -9.05
C ARG A 253 9.27 4.81 -9.00
N TRP A 254 9.99 5.30 -10.00
CA TRP A 254 10.59 6.62 -9.92
C TRP A 254 9.52 7.71 -9.95
N LEU A 255 8.68 7.74 -11.00
CA LEU A 255 7.84 8.90 -11.27
C LEU A 255 6.50 8.84 -10.55
N GLU A 256 5.78 7.74 -10.69
CA GLU A 256 4.36 7.64 -10.31
C GLU A 256 4.22 7.33 -8.83
N GLU A 257 4.86 6.24 -8.38
CA GLU A 257 4.80 5.83 -6.98
C GLU A 257 5.33 6.92 -6.04
N SER A 258 6.37 7.65 -6.45
CA SER A 258 6.90 8.76 -5.64
C SER A 258 5.88 9.89 -5.45
N TYR A 259 5.02 10.15 -6.43
CA TYR A 259 3.93 11.11 -6.30
C TYR A 259 2.89 10.61 -5.30
N HIS A 260 2.48 9.34 -5.38
CA HIS A 260 1.51 8.74 -4.46
C HIS A 260 1.94 8.91 -3.00
N LEU A 261 3.19 8.54 -2.69
CA LEU A 261 3.76 8.66 -1.34
C LEU A 261 3.77 10.12 -0.87
N ALA A 262 4.21 11.04 -1.72
CA ALA A 262 4.26 12.46 -1.38
C ALA A 262 2.86 13.06 -1.15
N ALA A 263 1.88 12.68 -1.99
CA ALA A 263 0.50 13.11 -1.86
C ALA A 263 -0.14 12.61 -0.56
N GLY A 264 0.07 11.33 -0.23
CA GLY A 264 -0.35 10.72 1.03
C GLY A 264 0.26 11.39 2.25
N GLU A 265 1.59 11.51 2.29
CA GLU A 265 2.32 12.16 3.40
C GLU A 265 1.88 13.62 3.61
N LYS A 266 1.72 14.38 2.52
CA LYS A 266 1.32 15.78 2.59
C LYS A 266 -0.11 15.92 3.15
N LEU A 267 -1.04 15.11 2.65
CA LEU A 267 -2.42 15.14 3.11
C LEU A 267 -2.56 14.66 4.55
N LEU A 268 -1.92 13.55 4.92
CA LEU A 268 -1.97 13.01 6.29
C LEU A 268 -1.39 14.00 7.30
N LYS A 269 -0.31 14.71 6.94
CA LYS A 269 0.25 15.80 7.75
C LYS A 269 -0.73 16.96 7.93
N ALA A 270 -1.41 17.38 6.87
CA ALA A 270 -2.42 18.44 6.95
C ALA A 270 -3.60 18.02 7.85
N ILE A 271 -4.07 16.77 7.72
CA ILE A 271 -5.13 16.21 8.57
C ILE A 271 -4.69 16.19 10.04
N ALA A 272 -3.48 15.70 10.33
CA ALA A 272 -2.98 15.64 11.71
C ALA A 272 -2.80 17.03 12.33
N VAL A 273 -2.29 18.01 11.58
CA VAL A 273 -2.20 19.40 12.06
C VAL A 273 -3.58 19.98 12.33
N ALA A 274 -4.54 19.75 11.43
CA ALA A 274 -5.93 20.18 11.63
C ALA A 274 -6.53 19.55 12.89
N GLY A 275 -6.42 18.23 13.06
CA GLY A 275 -6.93 17.51 14.24
C GLY A 275 -6.20 17.86 15.54
N ALA A 276 -4.94 18.28 15.47
CA ALA A 276 -4.24 18.79 16.63
C ALA A 276 -4.80 20.16 17.05
N LEU A 277 -4.94 21.12 16.12
CA LEU A 277 -5.25 22.51 16.46
C LEU A 277 -6.74 22.76 16.74
N ASP A 278 -7.55 22.76 15.69
CA ASP A 278 -8.97 23.16 15.68
C ASP A 278 -9.74 22.35 14.63
N GLY A 279 -9.67 21.03 14.77
CA GLY A 279 -10.26 20.06 13.86
C GLY A 279 -11.79 20.05 13.86
N GLY A 280 -12.45 20.84 14.72
CA GLY A 280 -13.87 20.71 14.94
C GLY A 280 -14.15 19.45 15.75
N ASN A 281 -14.89 18.50 15.18
CA ASN A 281 -15.30 17.27 15.87
C ASN A 281 -14.35 16.06 15.69
N PHE A 282 -13.15 16.25 15.14
CA PHE A 282 -12.11 15.20 15.06
C PHE A 282 -10.80 15.66 15.69
N GLY A 283 -10.01 14.70 16.18
CA GLY A 283 -8.71 14.95 16.80
C GLY A 283 -7.61 14.04 16.28
N LEU A 284 -6.46 14.09 16.96
CA LEU A 284 -5.34 13.16 16.70
C LEU A 284 -5.71 11.69 17.01
N GLU A 285 -6.74 11.45 17.81
CA GLU A 285 -7.21 10.10 18.13
C GLU A 285 -7.72 9.37 16.88
N GLU A 286 -8.50 10.02 16.01
CA GLU A 286 -8.93 9.44 14.74
C GLU A 286 -7.73 9.06 13.86
N VAL A 287 -6.72 9.94 13.79
CA VAL A 287 -5.47 9.68 13.04
C VAL A 287 -4.73 8.49 13.63
N GLN A 288 -4.62 8.40 14.95
CA GLN A 288 -3.99 7.27 15.63
C GLN A 288 -4.73 5.95 15.37
N ARG A 289 -6.07 5.95 15.40
CA ARG A 289 -6.88 4.76 15.09
C ARG A 289 -6.71 4.33 13.64
N SER A 290 -6.59 5.27 12.70
CA SER A 290 -6.28 4.96 11.30
C SER A 290 -4.91 4.30 11.14
N LEU A 291 -3.87 4.82 11.81
CA LEU A 291 -2.54 4.21 11.83
C LEU A 291 -2.58 2.78 12.41
N ASN A 292 -3.33 2.59 13.51
CA ASN A 292 -3.52 1.28 14.13
C ASN A 292 -4.16 0.28 13.16
N MET A 293 -5.10 0.72 12.32
CA MET A 293 -5.77 -0.13 11.35
C MET A 293 -4.88 -0.49 10.16
N TRP A 294 -4.22 0.49 9.55
CA TRP A 294 -3.49 0.30 8.29
C TRP A 294 -2.07 -0.26 8.47
N SER A 295 -1.39 0.03 9.58
CA SER A 295 -0.01 -0.41 9.80
C SER A 295 0.13 -1.95 9.79
N PRO A 296 -0.72 -2.74 10.48
CA PRO A 296 -0.67 -4.19 10.41
C PRO A 296 -0.93 -4.75 9.00
N ARG A 297 -1.79 -4.09 8.21
CA ARG A 297 -2.11 -4.49 6.83
C ARG A 297 -0.91 -4.31 5.89
N GLY A 298 -0.15 -3.23 6.09
CA GLY A 298 1.12 -3.03 5.37
C GLY A 298 2.14 -4.14 5.64
N LEU A 299 2.26 -4.60 6.89
CA LEU A 299 3.15 -5.72 7.23
C LEU A 299 2.72 -7.03 6.56
N GLU A 300 1.42 -7.31 6.54
CA GLU A 300 0.86 -8.53 5.97
C GLU A 300 1.04 -8.63 4.45
N MET A 301 1.15 -7.50 3.75
CA MET A 301 1.44 -7.46 2.32
C MET A 301 2.85 -7.97 1.98
N PHE A 302 3.79 -7.94 2.93
CA PHE A 302 5.08 -8.62 2.74
C PHE A 302 4.96 -10.14 2.92
N GLY A 303 3.89 -10.65 3.54
CA GLY A 303 3.71 -12.05 3.92
C GLY A 303 4.34 -12.39 5.27
N SER A 304 4.41 -13.69 5.59
CA SER A 304 5.04 -14.17 6.83
C SER A 304 6.52 -13.82 6.88
N GLU A 305 7.03 -13.46 8.04
CA GLU A 305 8.45 -13.15 8.28
C GLU A 305 9.39 -14.33 8.02
N LEU A 306 8.88 -15.56 8.07
CA LEU A 306 9.62 -16.79 7.72
C LEU A 306 9.66 -17.04 6.21
N GLY A 307 8.82 -16.34 5.44
CA GLY A 307 8.72 -16.46 4.00
C GLY A 307 9.72 -15.62 3.23
N GLY A 308 9.72 -15.80 1.91
CA GLY A 308 10.51 -15.00 0.97
C GLY A 308 11.90 -15.56 0.65
N ALA A 309 12.43 -16.51 1.45
CA ALA A 309 13.76 -17.10 1.21
C ALA A 309 13.86 -17.82 -0.15
N ALA A 310 12.82 -18.56 -0.56
CA ALA A 310 12.80 -19.30 -1.83
C ALA A 310 12.75 -18.41 -3.09
N VAL A 311 12.36 -17.14 -2.93
CA VAL A 311 12.24 -16.18 -4.04
C VAL A 311 13.29 -15.07 -4.00
N LYS A 312 14.00 -14.93 -2.87
CA LYS A 312 15.10 -13.98 -2.69
C LYS A 312 16.25 -14.37 -3.62
N GLY A 313 16.83 -13.39 -4.31
CA GLY A 313 17.90 -13.59 -5.28
C GLY A 313 17.43 -14.03 -6.68
N LEU A 314 16.13 -14.31 -6.86
CA LEU A 314 15.55 -14.61 -8.18
C LEU A 314 14.46 -13.60 -8.57
N PHE A 315 13.50 -13.35 -7.69
CA PHE A 315 12.37 -12.47 -7.98
C PHE A 315 12.40 -11.16 -7.18
N LYS A 316 13.16 -11.15 -6.08
CA LYS A 316 13.31 -9.99 -5.20
C LYS A 316 14.63 -9.99 -4.45
N THR A 317 15.06 -8.83 -3.96
CA THR A 317 16.35 -8.67 -3.26
C THR A 317 16.30 -9.00 -1.77
N LEU A 318 15.14 -8.84 -1.10
CA LEU A 318 15.00 -9.01 0.34
C LEU A 318 14.04 -10.14 0.72
N GLY A 319 14.30 -10.77 1.87
CA GLY A 319 13.32 -11.63 2.54
C GLY A 319 12.20 -10.81 3.18
N ASN A 320 11.15 -11.47 3.65
CA ASN A 320 9.97 -10.78 4.17
C ASN A 320 10.27 -10.01 5.47
N ASP A 321 10.95 -10.63 6.46
CA ASP A 321 11.30 -9.95 7.71
C ASP A 321 12.27 -8.77 7.49
N GLU A 322 13.25 -8.93 6.60
CA GLU A 322 14.18 -7.85 6.24
C GLU A 322 13.43 -6.65 5.67
N ALA A 323 12.54 -6.89 4.70
CA ALA A 323 11.74 -5.83 4.08
C ALA A 323 10.79 -5.18 5.10
N GLN A 324 10.13 -5.96 5.97
CA GLN A 324 9.26 -5.43 7.02
C GLN A 324 10.01 -4.52 8.01
N ARG A 325 11.24 -4.88 8.41
CA ARG A 325 12.02 -4.04 9.34
C ARG A 325 12.39 -2.71 8.73
N ILE A 326 12.92 -2.71 7.51
CA ILE A 326 13.30 -1.48 6.81
C ILE A 326 12.06 -0.61 6.57
N TYR A 327 10.94 -1.23 6.17
CA TYR A 327 9.64 -0.57 6.04
C TYR A 327 9.19 0.09 7.35
N LEU A 328 9.24 -0.62 8.48
CA LEU A 328 8.84 -0.08 9.78
C LEU A 328 9.69 1.12 10.20
N ASP A 329 11.01 1.04 9.98
CA ASP A 329 11.92 2.15 10.28
C ASP A 329 11.60 3.38 9.42
N GLU A 330 11.31 3.19 8.12
CA GLU A 330 10.91 4.28 7.23
C GLU A 330 9.57 4.90 7.64
N VAL A 331 8.55 4.08 7.91
CA VAL A 331 7.23 4.57 8.33
C VAL A 331 7.32 5.28 9.68
N ALA A 332 8.15 4.80 10.61
CA ALA A 332 8.40 5.48 11.89
C ALA A 332 8.96 6.89 11.67
N GLY A 333 9.90 7.04 10.74
CA GLY A 333 10.39 8.35 10.30
C GLY A 333 9.29 9.26 9.75
N LYS A 334 8.31 8.70 9.02
CA LYS A 334 7.17 9.48 8.49
C LYS A 334 6.17 9.89 9.55
N VAL A 335 5.87 9.00 10.49
CA VAL A 335 5.05 9.36 11.67
C VAL A 335 5.75 10.45 12.49
N ARG A 336 7.07 10.39 12.61
CA ARG A 336 7.88 11.44 13.24
C ARG A 336 7.80 12.77 12.49
N ASP A 337 7.83 12.77 11.16
CA ASP A 337 7.64 13.97 10.34
C ASP A 337 6.24 14.60 10.51
N ILE A 338 5.21 13.78 10.74
CA ILE A 338 3.86 14.25 11.05
C ILE A 338 3.84 14.85 12.45
N ASN A 339 4.41 14.17 13.45
CA ASN A 339 4.55 14.69 14.81
C ASN A 339 5.32 16.02 14.84
N LEU A 340 6.38 16.16 14.04
CA LEU A 340 7.12 17.42 13.93
C LEU A 340 6.23 18.56 13.43
N ALA A 341 5.35 18.29 12.46
CA ALA A 341 4.40 19.29 11.96
C ALA A 341 3.35 19.65 13.02
N VAL A 342 2.83 18.65 13.73
CA VAL A 342 1.88 18.84 14.85
C VAL A 342 2.50 19.68 15.96
N VAL A 343 3.70 19.34 16.43
CA VAL A 343 4.42 20.06 17.48
C VAL A 343 4.71 21.49 17.03
N GLY A 344 5.23 21.68 15.82
CA GLY A 344 5.50 23.03 15.28
C GLY A 344 4.24 23.89 15.21
N ALA A 345 3.12 23.30 14.78
CA ALA A 345 1.84 23.99 14.72
C ALA A 345 1.29 24.34 16.12
N LYS A 346 1.32 23.40 17.07
CA LYS A 346 0.84 23.58 18.45
C LYS A 346 1.64 24.62 19.21
N LEU A 347 2.97 24.56 19.11
CA LEU A 347 3.88 25.47 19.79
C LEU A 347 4.07 26.79 19.05
N LYS A 348 3.54 26.92 17.82
CA LYS A 348 3.77 28.05 16.92
C LYS A 348 5.27 28.33 16.74
N ALA A 349 6.06 27.26 16.73
CA ALA A 349 7.51 27.32 16.77
C ALA A 349 8.13 27.10 15.38
N PRO A 350 9.27 27.74 15.07
CA PRO A 350 10.08 27.41 13.90
C PRO A 350 10.50 25.94 13.90
N ARG A 351 10.83 25.41 12.72
CA ARG A 351 11.13 23.97 12.52
C ARG A 351 12.22 23.44 13.47
N GLU A 352 13.28 24.19 13.73
CA GLU A 352 14.37 23.72 14.60
C GLU A 352 13.96 23.67 16.08
N GLU A 353 13.20 24.65 16.56
CA GLU A 353 12.64 24.62 17.91
C GLU A 353 11.62 23.50 18.06
N ALA A 354 10.77 23.29 17.05
CA ALA A 354 9.83 22.17 17.01
C ALA A 354 10.54 20.80 17.04
N LYS A 355 11.70 20.66 16.39
CA LYS A 355 12.52 19.44 16.46
C LYS A 355 13.08 19.22 17.86
N GLN A 356 13.56 20.26 18.53
CA GLN A 356 14.06 20.16 19.91
C GLN A 356 12.94 19.80 20.88
N ALA A 357 11.77 20.43 20.74
CA ALA A 357 10.58 20.11 21.51
C ALA A 357 10.13 18.66 21.27
N LEU A 358 10.08 18.21 20.01
CA LEU A 358 9.74 16.83 19.67
C LEU A 358 10.71 15.83 20.32
N ALA A 359 12.01 16.07 20.28
CA ALA A 359 12.99 15.18 20.91
C ALA A 359 12.77 15.06 22.43
N ARG A 360 12.41 16.15 23.11
CA ARG A 360 12.07 16.15 24.54
C ARG A 360 10.78 15.39 24.82
N LEU A 361 9.75 15.56 23.98
CA LEU A 361 8.50 14.80 24.08
C LEU A 361 8.73 13.29 23.82
N GLU A 362 9.57 12.94 22.86
CA GLU A 362 10.00 11.56 22.58
C GLU A 362 10.78 10.95 23.77
N ALA A 363 11.52 11.78 24.53
CA ALA A 363 12.23 11.39 25.75
C ALA A 363 11.35 11.28 27.00
N GLY A 364 10.05 11.58 26.91
CA GLY A 364 9.11 11.49 28.03
C GLY A 364 8.83 12.80 28.76
N GLU A 365 9.44 13.91 28.35
CA GLU A 365 9.21 15.22 28.97
C GLU A 365 7.87 15.84 28.54
N ARG A 366 7.44 16.87 29.28
CA ARG A 366 6.38 17.78 28.85
C ARG A 366 6.98 19.08 28.31
N VAL A 367 6.40 19.60 27.23
CA VAL A 367 6.81 20.86 26.60
C VAL A 367 5.56 21.69 26.35
N ASP A 368 5.44 22.84 27.03
CA ASP A 368 4.36 23.82 26.86
C ASP A 368 2.95 23.22 26.79
N GLY A 369 2.65 22.33 27.75
CA GLY A 369 1.35 21.66 27.88
C GLY A 369 1.22 20.38 27.06
N MET A 370 2.08 20.16 26.06
CA MET A 370 2.17 18.88 25.36
C MET A 370 2.94 17.85 26.19
N GLY A 371 2.56 16.59 26.09
CA GLY A 371 3.29 15.45 26.62
C GLY A 371 3.40 14.31 25.60
N PRO A 372 4.08 13.22 25.96
CA PRO A 372 4.35 12.10 25.05
C PRO A 372 3.08 11.43 24.50
N GLN A 373 1.96 11.54 25.22
CA GLN A 373 0.66 10.99 24.83
C GLN A 373 -0.02 11.78 23.69
N ASP A 374 0.46 12.99 23.40
CA ASP A 374 -0.07 13.83 22.32
C ASP A 374 0.63 13.56 20.97
N LEU A 375 1.61 12.63 20.96
CA LEU A 375 2.32 12.19 19.77
C LEU A 375 1.66 10.96 19.16
N LEU A 376 1.54 10.95 17.83
CA LEU A 376 1.17 9.76 17.07
C LEU A 376 2.28 8.70 17.16
N ARG A 377 1.89 7.44 17.18
CA ARG A 377 2.79 6.29 17.27
C ARG A 377 2.37 5.21 16.30
N LEU A 378 3.33 4.44 15.79
CA LEU A 378 3.00 3.19 15.13
C LEU A 378 2.64 2.14 16.18
N PRO A 379 1.62 1.31 15.93
CA PRO A 379 1.41 0.15 16.78
C PRO A 379 2.60 -0.80 16.66
N HIS A 380 2.84 -1.59 17.71
CA HIS A 380 3.87 -2.61 17.68
C HIS A 380 3.60 -3.62 16.56
N ARG A 381 4.66 -4.16 15.92
CA ARG A 381 4.55 -5.09 14.77
C ARG A 381 3.72 -6.36 14.99
N ARG A 382 3.43 -6.69 16.25
CA ARG A 382 2.58 -7.83 16.67
C ARG A 382 1.10 -7.48 16.77
N PHE A 383 0.76 -6.20 16.84
CA PHE A 383 -0.61 -5.74 17.02
C PHE A 383 -1.47 -6.13 15.81
N PHE A 384 -2.63 -6.76 16.07
CA PHE A 384 -3.71 -6.98 15.12
C PHE A 384 -3.28 -7.61 13.77
N ARG A 385 -2.37 -8.59 13.86
CA ARG A 385 -1.86 -9.38 12.72
C ARG A 385 -2.73 -10.61 12.46
N ILE A 386 -3.20 -10.72 11.24
CA ILE A 386 -3.91 -11.85 10.64
C ILE A 386 -2.90 -12.87 10.11
N ARG A 387 -1.77 -12.39 9.56
CA ARG A 387 -0.69 -13.23 8.98
C ARG A 387 0.67 -12.88 9.58
N GLY A 388 1.45 -13.92 9.85
CA GLY A 388 2.89 -13.83 10.17
C GLY A 388 3.19 -13.38 11.61
N LEU A 389 3.78 -14.29 12.39
CA LEU A 389 4.53 -14.00 13.61
C LEU A 389 5.63 -15.06 13.76
N ALA A 390 6.87 -14.73 13.37
CA ALA A 390 7.99 -15.67 13.31
C ALA A 390 8.17 -16.53 14.58
N GLU A 391 7.89 -15.96 15.75
CA GLU A 391 8.02 -16.62 17.06
C GLU A 391 7.03 -17.77 17.31
N TYR A 392 5.95 -17.82 16.52
CA TYR A 392 4.96 -18.89 16.56
C TYR A 392 5.03 -19.81 15.34
N GLY A 393 6.01 -19.62 14.45
CA GLY A 393 6.13 -20.40 13.23
C GLY A 393 5.06 -20.03 12.20
N ASP A 394 5.20 -20.59 10.99
CA ASP A 394 4.05 -20.71 10.09
C ASP A 394 3.30 -21.95 10.57
N TYR A 395 2.19 -21.78 11.32
CA TYR A 395 1.31 -22.92 11.59
C TYR A 395 0.82 -23.41 10.25
N MET A 396 1.39 -24.48 9.73
CA MET A 396 0.86 -25.07 8.53
C MET A 396 -0.44 -25.77 8.92
N LEU A 397 -1.54 -25.37 8.30
CA LEU A 397 -2.71 -26.25 8.30
C LEU A 397 -2.28 -27.60 7.71
N PRO A 398 -2.67 -28.72 8.32
CA PRO A 398 -2.54 -30.01 7.66
C PRO A 398 -3.22 -29.93 6.27
N GLY A 399 -2.42 -30.00 5.20
CA GLY A 399 -2.89 -29.99 3.81
C GLY A 399 -2.83 -28.65 3.06
N SER A 400 -2.39 -27.53 3.65
CA SER A 400 -2.41 -26.21 2.98
C SER A 400 -1.22 -25.89 2.07
N GLY A 401 -0.16 -26.70 2.06
CA GLY A 401 1.08 -26.43 1.32
C GLY A 401 1.72 -25.06 1.66
N PHE A 402 2.54 -24.54 0.74
CA PHE A 402 3.21 -23.22 0.85
C PHE A 402 2.25 -22.01 0.90
N SER A 403 0.94 -22.23 0.71
CA SER A 403 -0.13 -21.24 0.85
C SER A 403 -0.64 -21.08 2.28
N GLY A 404 -0.26 -21.97 3.19
CA GLY A 404 -0.73 -21.99 4.58
C GLY A 404 0.12 -21.18 5.53
N VAL A 405 -0.08 -19.87 5.55
CA VAL A 405 0.24 -19.10 6.75
C VAL A 405 -0.92 -19.35 7.71
N GLY A 406 -0.74 -20.21 8.71
CA GLY A 406 -1.77 -20.44 9.70
C GLY A 406 -2.08 -19.15 10.44
N PHE A 407 -3.36 -18.94 10.63
CA PHE A 407 -3.91 -17.83 11.36
C PHE A 407 -3.79 -18.15 12.86
N VAL A 408 -3.17 -17.26 13.61
CA VAL A 408 -2.88 -17.48 15.03
C VAL A 408 -3.57 -16.41 15.85
N TYR A 409 -4.50 -16.82 16.71
CA TYR A 409 -5.14 -15.90 17.63
C TYR A 409 -4.17 -15.48 18.72
N LEU A 410 -3.70 -14.24 18.65
CA LEU A 410 -2.77 -13.64 19.61
C LEU A 410 -3.23 -12.22 19.96
N PRO A 411 -3.88 -12.01 21.13
CA PRO A 411 -4.48 -10.73 21.49
C PRO A 411 -3.43 -9.74 21.99
N TYR A 412 -2.56 -9.27 21.09
CA TYR A 412 -1.61 -8.21 21.40
C TYR A 412 -2.28 -6.84 21.41
N ASP A 413 -1.94 -6.03 22.40
CA ASP A 413 -2.28 -4.61 22.46
C ASP A 413 -1.43 -3.78 21.46
N VAL A 414 -1.74 -2.49 21.30
CA VAL A 414 -1.01 -1.58 20.40
C VAL A 414 0.46 -1.40 20.79
N ASN A 415 0.84 -1.72 22.02
CA ASN A 415 2.23 -1.67 22.50
C ASN A 415 2.96 -3.01 22.33
N GLY A 416 2.28 -4.06 21.88
CA GLY A 416 2.84 -5.40 21.70
C GLY A 416 2.82 -6.27 22.95
N ASN A 417 2.09 -5.86 23.99
CA ASN A 417 1.87 -6.68 25.18
C ASN A 417 0.74 -7.67 24.91
N LEU A 418 0.94 -8.92 25.32
CA LEU A 418 -0.12 -9.92 25.26
C LEU A 418 -1.17 -9.58 26.31
N LEU A 419 -2.42 -9.37 25.89
CA LEU A 419 -3.53 -9.15 26.81
C LEU A 419 -3.86 -10.46 27.52
N THR A 420 -3.82 -10.44 28.85
CA THR A 420 -4.07 -11.62 29.67
C THR A 420 -5.05 -11.38 30.80
N GLU A 421 -5.84 -12.39 31.14
CA GLU A 421 -6.70 -12.46 32.32
C GLU A 421 -6.43 -13.78 33.06
N GLY A 422 -6.17 -13.71 34.37
CA GLY A 422 -5.80 -14.90 35.16
C GLY A 422 -4.51 -15.61 34.69
N GLY A 423 -3.59 -14.88 34.05
CA GLY A 423 -2.33 -15.43 33.51
C GLY A 423 -2.46 -16.15 32.17
N LYS A 424 -3.64 -16.09 31.52
CA LYS A 424 -3.90 -16.67 30.19
C LYS A 424 -4.29 -15.58 29.20
N PRO A 425 -4.05 -15.75 27.88
CA PRO A 425 -4.55 -14.81 26.87
C PRO A 425 -6.04 -14.56 27.04
N VAL A 426 -6.49 -13.31 26.88
CA VAL A 426 -7.92 -12.96 26.89
C VAL A 426 -8.66 -13.69 25.76
N ASP A 427 -9.94 -13.98 25.97
CA ASP A 427 -10.78 -14.56 24.93
C ASP A 427 -11.04 -13.59 23.77
N ARG A 428 -11.62 -14.12 22.68
CA ARG A 428 -11.77 -13.43 21.40
C ARG A 428 -12.76 -12.26 21.52
N GLU A 429 -13.81 -12.43 22.30
CA GLU A 429 -14.80 -11.42 22.63
C GLU A 429 -14.13 -10.23 23.34
N ARG A 430 -13.33 -10.51 24.37
CA ARG A 430 -12.59 -9.49 25.11
C ARG A 430 -11.54 -8.79 24.25
N TYR A 431 -10.90 -9.51 23.31
CA TYR A 431 -10.02 -8.86 22.34
C TYR A 431 -10.78 -7.95 21.38
N ILE A 432 -11.96 -8.33 20.91
CA ILE A 432 -12.82 -7.44 20.10
C ILE A 432 -13.18 -6.17 20.87
N GLU A 433 -13.55 -6.28 22.15
CA GLU A 433 -13.80 -5.12 23.00
C GLU A 433 -12.60 -4.19 23.07
N TYR A 434 -11.39 -4.75 23.21
CA TYR A 434 -10.17 -3.97 23.14
C TYR A 434 -9.99 -3.31 21.77
N LEU A 435 -10.17 -4.04 20.66
CA LEU A 435 -10.04 -3.51 19.30
C LEU A 435 -11.03 -2.35 19.04
N HIS A 436 -12.23 -2.37 19.62
CA HIS A 436 -13.18 -1.24 19.55
C HIS A 436 -12.62 0.05 20.16
N THR A 437 -11.68 -0.02 21.09
CA THR A 437 -11.07 1.17 21.72
C THR A 437 -9.94 1.78 20.89
N VAL A 438 -9.30 0.98 20.01
CA VAL A 438 -8.07 1.39 19.32
C VAL A 438 -8.18 1.39 17.79
N LEU A 439 -9.27 0.86 17.21
CA LEU A 439 -9.54 0.86 15.78
C LEU A 439 -10.71 1.80 15.41
N PRO A 440 -10.79 2.25 14.14
CA PRO A 440 -11.89 3.10 13.69
C PRO A 440 -13.25 2.40 13.82
N LYS A 441 -14.26 3.12 14.30
CA LYS A 441 -15.62 2.59 14.46
C LYS A 441 -16.20 2.05 13.15
N ASP A 442 -15.97 2.76 12.04
CA ASP A 442 -16.49 2.33 10.73
C ASP A 442 -15.79 1.07 10.22
N TYR A 443 -14.50 0.89 10.54
CA TYR A 443 -13.79 -0.35 10.25
C TYR A 443 -14.35 -1.53 11.03
N MET A 444 -14.63 -1.36 12.33
CA MET A 444 -15.20 -2.42 13.16
C MET A 444 -16.60 -2.87 12.67
N ASN A 445 -17.28 -2.05 11.88
CA ASN A 445 -18.57 -2.38 11.24
C ASN A 445 -18.43 -2.75 9.75
N SER A 446 -17.20 -2.79 9.23
CA SER A 446 -16.94 -3.05 7.80
C SER A 446 -17.15 -4.51 7.43
N ARG A 447 -17.31 -4.76 6.13
CA ARG A 447 -17.29 -6.12 5.57
C ARG A 447 -15.96 -6.83 5.86
N HIS A 448 -14.83 -6.13 5.75
CA HIS A 448 -13.53 -6.72 6.01
C HIS A 448 -13.40 -7.16 7.48
N PHE A 449 -13.85 -6.35 8.44
CA PHE A 449 -13.78 -6.78 9.84
C PHE A 449 -14.71 -7.96 10.15
N ARG A 450 -15.87 -8.08 9.48
CA ARG A 450 -16.69 -9.30 9.55
C ARG A 450 -15.93 -10.52 9.08
N PHE A 451 -15.21 -10.41 7.95
CA PHE A 451 -14.30 -11.47 7.49
C PHE A 451 -13.22 -11.78 8.53
N VAL A 452 -12.54 -10.78 9.11
CA VAL A 452 -11.55 -10.98 10.17
C VAL A 452 -12.19 -11.67 11.39
N LYS A 453 -13.40 -11.30 11.76
CA LYS A 453 -14.10 -11.95 12.87
C LYS A 453 -14.40 -13.41 12.55
N GLU A 454 -15.04 -13.68 11.42
CA GLU A 454 -15.54 -15.01 11.06
C GLU A 454 -14.42 -15.96 10.67
N GLU A 455 -13.52 -15.52 9.79
CA GLU A 455 -12.48 -16.35 9.19
C GLU A 455 -11.18 -16.36 9.97
N PHE A 456 -10.88 -15.36 10.79
CA PHE A 456 -9.62 -15.30 11.57
C PHE A 456 -9.86 -15.52 13.06
N LEU A 457 -10.65 -14.64 13.69
CA LEU A 457 -10.79 -14.67 15.15
C LEU A 457 -11.60 -15.90 15.59
N PHE A 458 -12.77 -16.17 15.02
CA PHE A 458 -13.71 -17.18 15.52
C PHE A 458 -13.73 -18.49 14.73
N ASN A 459 -12.89 -18.63 13.71
CA ASN A 459 -12.90 -19.84 12.91
C ASN A 459 -12.33 -21.02 13.73
N PRO A 460 -13.13 -22.07 13.99
CA PRO A 460 -12.77 -23.17 14.89
C PRO A 460 -11.69 -24.09 14.29
N LYS A 461 -11.35 -23.93 13.00
CA LYS A 461 -10.25 -24.65 12.37
C LYS A 461 -8.89 -24.13 12.83
N TRP A 462 -8.81 -22.93 13.39
CA TRP A 462 -7.58 -22.39 13.95
C TRP A 462 -7.42 -22.88 15.40
N GLY A 463 -6.40 -23.69 15.64
CA GLY A 463 -6.05 -24.14 16.98
C GLY A 463 -5.45 -23.03 17.85
N ASP A 464 -5.20 -23.34 19.12
CA ASP A 464 -4.48 -22.44 20.02
C ASP A 464 -2.99 -22.34 19.64
N PRO A 465 -2.35 -21.17 19.83
CA PRO A 465 -0.93 -21.02 19.56
C PRO A 465 -0.05 -21.98 20.38
N VAL A 466 0.85 -22.69 19.69
CA VAL A 466 2.00 -23.42 20.22
C VAL A 466 3.30 -22.75 19.72
N PRO A 467 4.17 -22.23 20.60
CA PRO A 467 5.45 -21.62 20.20
C PRO A 467 6.24 -22.49 19.23
N ALA A 468 6.91 -21.86 18.25
CA ALA A 468 7.77 -22.59 17.35
C ALA A 468 8.84 -23.36 18.14
N LYS A 469 8.98 -24.67 17.88
CA LYS A 469 10.10 -25.43 18.43
C LYS A 469 11.39 -24.79 17.91
N LYS A 470 12.21 -24.26 18.81
CA LYS A 470 13.58 -23.87 18.49
C LYS A 470 14.32 -25.16 18.08
N TRP A 471 14.69 -25.25 16.82
CA TRP A 471 15.56 -26.31 16.30
C TRP A 471 17.01 -25.86 16.36
#